data_AF-A0A367LY42-F1
#
_entry.id   AF-A0A367LY42-F1
#
_cell.length_a   1.000
_cell.length_b   1.000
_cell.length_c   1.000
_cell.angle_alpha   90.00
_cell.angle_beta   90.00
_cell.angle_gamma   90.00
#
_symmetry.space_group_name_H-M   'P 1'
#
loop_
_entity.id
_entity.type
_entity.pdbx_description
1 polymer ?
#
loop_
_entity_poly.entity_id
_entity_poly.type
_entity_poly.pdbx_seq_one_letter_code
_entity_poly.pdbx_strand_id
1 'polypeptide(L)'
;AGLTIGLSVMGMGLFRAALPEQEWAIIVSSFGYPMGFLAVILARQQLFTENTLTAVLPVMTEPTLEKAWQLLRLWSVVLFGNIVGTLLFAWAVLHLPIFNEAADAAFLEIGREVMHNDLAQMFAKGIVSGWMIATMVWLIPAAEGAKIWIIEMVTYL
;
A
#
# COMPACT_ATOMS: atom_id res chain seq x y z
N ALA A 1 8.74 5.03 2.16
CA ALA A 1 7.46 4.29 2.12
C ALA A 1 6.90 4.24 0.71
N GLY A 2 6.60 5.37 0.06
CA GLY A 2 6.02 5.39 -1.30
C GLY A 2 6.80 4.58 -2.36
N LEU A 3 8.14 4.71 -2.41
CA LEU A 3 8.93 3.87 -3.34
C LEU A 3 8.83 2.39 -2.98
N THR A 4 8.95 2.07 -1.68
CA THR A 4 8.91 0.71 -1.14
C THR A 4 7.55 0.03 -1.33
N ILE A 5 6.43 0.76 -1.26
CA ILE A 5 5.10 0.18 -1.52
C ILE A 5 4.97 -0.25 -2.98
N GLY A 6 5.79 0.30 -3.89
CA GLY A 6 5.93 -0.18 -5.26
C GLY A 6 6.31 -1.66 -5.36
N LEU A 7 6.99 -2.22 -4.34
CA LEU A 7 7.30 -3.65 -4.27
C LEU A 7 6.03 -4.52 -4.28
N SER A 8 4.88 -4.00 -3.84
CA SER A 8 3.59 -4.70 -3.92
C SER A 8 3.16 -4.93 -5.37
N VAL A 9 3.24 -3.89 -6.21
CA VAL A 9 2.93 -4.00 -7.65
C VAL A 9 4.00 -4.82 -8.36
N MET A 10 5.27 -4.66 -7.95
CA MET A 10 6.39 -5.45 -8.47
C MET A 10 6.18 -6.95 -8.24
N GLY A 11 5.87 -7.34 -7.00
CA GLY A 11 5.63 -8.74 -6.64
C GLY A 11 4.45 -9.33 -7.41
N MET A 12 3.31 -8.62 -7.44
CA MET A 12 2.13 -9.06 -8.19
C MET A 12 2.42 -9.19 -9.69
N GLY A 13 3.05 -8.19 -10.30
CA GLY A 13 3.32 -8.17 -11.75
C GLY A 13 4.33 -9.24 -12.17
N LEU A 14 5.37 -9.49 -11.36
CA LEU A 14 6.31 -10.58 -11.60
C LEU A 14 5.63 -11.96 -11.53
N PHE A 15 4.72 -12.17 -10.57
CA PHE A 15 3.93 -13.41 -10.51
C PHE A 15 2.97 -13.53 -11.69
N ARG A 16 2.25 -12.46 -12.06
CA ARG A 16 1.36 -12.47 -13.23
C ARG A 16 2.11 -12.76 -14.53
N ALA A 17 3.33 -12.24 -14.69
CA ALA A 17 4.15 -12.48 -15.87
C ALA A 17 4.70 -13.91 -15.95
N ALA A 18 4.85 -14.60 -14.80
CA ALA A 18 5.41 -15.94 -14.73
C ALA A 18 4.34 -17.06 -14.72
N LEU A 19 3.11 -16.74 -14.35
CA LEU A 19 2.01 -17.70 -14.22
C LEU A 19 1.17 -17.78 -15.50
N PRO A 20 0.51 -18.93 -15.77
CA PRO A 20 -0.40 -19.04 -16.90
C PRO A 20 -1.68 -18.21 -16.67
N GLU A 21 -2.34 -17.80 -17.75
CA GLU A 21 -3.63 -17.09 -17.71
C GLU A 21 -4.77 -18.03 -17.28
N GLN A 22 -4.89 -18.26 -15.97
CA GLN A 22 -5.92 -19.11 -15.35
C GLN A 22 -6.51 -18.40 -14.14
N GLU A 23 -7.77 -18.68 -13.79
CA GLU A 23 -8.47 -17.98 -12.71
C GLU A 23 -7.75 -18.08 -11.35
N TRP A 24 -7.12 -19.23 -11.06
CA TRP A 24 -6.34 -19.41 -9.82
C TRP A 24 -5.04 -18.61 -9.80
N ALA A 25 -4.50 -18.20 -10.96
CA ALA A 25 -3.26 -17.45 -11.04
C ALA A 25 -3.41 -16.05 -10.41
N ILE A 26 -4.63 -15.48 -10.42
CA ILE A 26 -4.92 -14.21 -9.73
C ILE A 26 -4.68 -14.38 -8.23
N ILE A 27 -5.22 -15.44 -7.62
CA ILE A 27 -5.09 -15.75 -6.19
C ILE A 27 -3.61 -15.87 -5.80
N VAL A 28 -2.81 -16.57 -6.62
CA VAL A 28 -1.37 -16.72 -6.35
C VAL A 28 -0.62 -15.41 -6.59
N SER A 29 -0.97 -14.66 -7.64
CA SER A 29 -0.31 -13.39 -7.95
C SER A 29 -0.54 -12.34 -6.86
N SER A 30 -1.74 -12.30 -6.26
CA SER A 30 -2.07 -11.41 -5.15
C SER A 30 -1.17 -11.60 -3.94
N PHE A 31 -0.50 -12.75 -3.81
CA PHE A 31 0.48 -12.99 -2.76
C PHE A 31 1.73 -12.09 -2.87
N GLY A 32 1.95 -11.50 -4.04
CA GLY A 32 2.99 -10.49 -4.23
C GLY A 32 2.64 -9.13 -3.60
N TYR A 33 1.36 -8.83 -3.37
CA TYR A 33 0.93 -7.53 -2.85
C TYR A 33 1.39 -7.25 -1.41
N PRO A 34 1.35 -8.20 -0.45
CA PRO A 34 1.91 -8.00 0.89
C PRO A 34 3.38 -7.58 0.95
N MET A 35 4.18 -7.87 -0.08
CA MET A 35 5.64 -7.65 -0.06
C MET A 35 6.04 -6.20 0.24
N GLY A 36 5.33 -5.23 -0.36
CA GLY A 36 5.57 -3.80 -0.09
C GLY A 36 5.20 -3.41 1.35
N PHE A 37 4.09 -3.92 1.87
CA PHE A 37 3.67 -3.67 3.25
C PHE A 37 4.63 -4.27 4.26
N LEU A 38 5.09 -5.50 4.04
CA LEU A 38 6.12 -6.14 4.87
C LEU A 38 7.38 -5.27 4.91
N ALA A 39 7.90 -4.86 3.75
CA ALA A 39 9.09 -4.03 3.68
C ALA A 39 8.91 -2.67 4.39
N VAL A 40 7.78 -1.99 4.16
CA VAL A 40 7.46 -0.70 4.80
C VAL A 40 7.37 -0.82 6.31
N ILE A 41 6.58 -1.77 6.82
CA ILE A 41 6.22 -1.88 8.24
C ILE A 41 7.39 -2.46 9.06
N LEU A 42 8.13 -3.42 8.50
CA LEU A 42 9.31 -3.98 9.17
C LEU A 42 10.46 -2.96 9.21
N ALA A 43 10.63 -2.17 8.15
CA ALA A 43 11.62 -1.09 8.11
C ALA A 43 11.15 0.21 8.79
N ARG A 44 9.95 0.22 9.40
CA ARG A 44 9.37 1.37 10.12
C ARG A 44 9.30 2.65 9.27
N GLN A 45 8.99 2.50 7.98
CA GLN A 45 8.87 3.63 7.07
C GLN A 45 7.52 4.33 7.25
N GLN A 46 7.48 5.65 7.09
CA GLN A 46 6.25 6.44 7.23
C GLN A 46 5.32 6.27 6.03
N LEU A 47 4.40 5.31 6.12
CA LEU A 47 3.29 5.13 5.18
C LEU A 47 2.09 5.93 5.66
N PHE A 48 1.47 6.67 4.75
CA PHE A 48 0.33 7.53 5.06
C PHE A 48 -0.81 6.74 5.71
N THR A 49 -1.27 5.66 5.08
CA THR A 49 -2.42 4.86 5.53
C THR A 49 -2.20 4.18 6.89
N GLU A 50 -0.95 3.86 7.23
CA GLU A 50 -0.58 3.27 8.51
C GLU A 50 -0.65 4.31 9.65
N ASN A 51 -0.16 5.53 9.41
CA ASN A 51 0.00 6.56 10.44
C ASN A 51 -1.23 7.46 10.62
N THR A 52 -2.29 7.28 9.81
CA THR A 52 -3.51 8.09 9.89
C THR A 52 -4.16 8.02 11.26
N LEU A 53 -4.31 6.81 11.81
CA LEU A 53 -5.08 6.57 13.03
C LEU A 53 -4.36 7.02 14.29
N THR A 54 -3.07 6.71 14.40
CA THR A 54 -2.22 7.10 15.54
C THR A 54 -2.06 8.61 15.62
N ALA A 55 -1.97 9.30 14.47
CA ALA A 55 -1.88 10.75 14.42
C ALA A 55 -3.17 11.47 14.85
N VAL A 56 -4.33 10.82 14.74
CA VAL A 56 -5.63 11.40 15.12
C VAL A 56 -5.85 11.36 16.64
N LEU A 57 -5.24 10.40 17.35
CA LEU A 57 -5.46 10.23 18.79
C LEU A 57 -5.21 11.52 19.61
N PRO A 58 -4.11 12.28 19.44
CA PRO A 58 -3.89 13.51 20.18
C PRO A 58 -4.95 14.59 19.96
N VAL A 59 -5.55 14.62 18.76
CA VAL A 59 -6.64 15.54 18.40
C VAL A 59 -7.95 15.13 19.07
N MET A 60 -8.19 13.82 19.20
CA MET A 60 -9.36 13.29 19.89
C MET A 60 -9.28 13.43 21.42
N THR A 61 -8.08 13.30 22.00
CA THR A 61 -7.90 13.37 23.45
C THR A 61 -7.94 14.80 23.98
N GLU A 62 -7.35 15.76 23.26
CA GLU A 62 -7.36 17.17 23.66
C GLU A 62 -7.56 18.05 22.41
N PRO A 63 -8.81 18.25 21.97
CA PRO A 63 -9.10 18.91 20.70
C PRO A 63 -8.72 20.40 20.76
N THR A 64 -7.70 20.76 19.98
CA THR A 64 -7.25 22.15 19.80
C THR A 64 -6.99 22.42 18.31
N LEU A 65 -7.18 23.68 17.89
CA LEU A 65 -6.89 24.08 16.51
C LEU A 65 -5.41 23.88 16.15
N GLU A 66 -4.50 24.04 17.12
CA GLU A 66 -3.08 23.78 16.93
C GLU A 66 -2.83 22.31 16.59
N LYS A 67 -3.40 21.36 17.35
CA LYS A 67 -3.25 19.93 17.07
C LYS A 67 -3.92 19.52 15.76
N ALA A 68 -5.07 20.11 15.42
CA ALA A 68 -5.70 19.88 14.11
C ALA A 68 -4.81 20.35 12.95
N TRP A 69 -4.14 21.50 13.10
CA TRP A 69 -3.17 21.98 12.11
C TRP A 69 -1.93 21.10 12.02
N GLN A 70 -1.38 20.65 13.15
CA GLN A 70 -0.26 19.71 13.20
C GLN A 70 -0.60 18.38 12.52
N LEU A 71 -1.82 17.85 12.73
CA LEU A 71 -2.34 16.66 12.07
C LEU A 71 -2.39 16.85 10.55
N LEU A 72 -3.03 17.92 10.07
CA LEU A 72 -3.11 18.22 8.65
C LEU A 72 -1.72 18.36 8.01
N ARG A 73 -0.80 19.07 8.69
CA ARG A 73 0.59 19.21 8.22
C ARG A 73 1.27 17.86 8.09
N LEU A 74 1.15 16.99 9.11
CA LEU A 74 1.72 15.66 9.09
C LEU A 74 1.16 14.84 7.92
N TRP A 75 -0.16 14.81 7.78
CA TRP A 75 -0.84 14.10 6.69
C TRP A 75 -0.39 14.58 5.32
N SER A 76 -0.38 15.88 5.08
CA SER A 76 0.06 16.44 3.79
C SER A 76 1.51 16.10 3.48
N VAL A 77 2.43 16.21 4.44
CA VAL A 77 3.86 15.91 4.22
C VAL A 77 4.07 14.42 3.92
N VAL A 78 3.47 13.53 4.72
CA VAL A 78 3.63 12.08 4.54
C VAL A 78 2.98 11.61 3.23
N LEU A 79 1.76 12.07 2.95
CA LEU A 79 1.05 11.74 1.70
C LEU A 79 1.84 12.22 0.47
N PHE A 80 2.32 13.47 0.49
CA PHE A 80 3.12 14.01 -0.60
C PHE A 80 4.39 13.20 -0.84
N GLY A 81 5.15 12.91 0.23
CA GLY A 81 6.36 12.08 0.12
C GLY A 81 6.07 10.66 -0.36
N ASN A 82 4.92 10.10 0.00
CA ASN A 82 4.48 8.80 -0.48
C ASN A 82 4.16 8.84 -1.98
N ILE A 83 3.40 9.83 -2.44
CA ILE A 83 3.09 10.03 -3.87
C ILE A 83 4.39 10.22 -4.68
N VAL A 84 5.29 11.10 -4.24
CA VAL A 84 6.59 11.31 -4.91
C VAL A 84 7.38 10.00 -5.00
N GLY A 85 7.43 9.21 -3.92
CA GLY A 85 8.09 7.91 -3.92
C GLY A 85 7.47 6.92 -4.92
N THR A 86 6.13 6.84 -4.98
CA THR A 86 5.43 5.98 -5.92
C THR A 86 5.65 6.42 -7.37
N LEU A 87 5.67 7.72 -7.64
CA LEU A 87 5.97 8.28 -8.97
C LEU A 87 7.41 7.96 -9.40
N LEU A 88 8.38 8.07 -8.49
CA LEU A 88 9.77 7.68 -8.76
C LEU A 88 9.89 6.19 -9.03
N PHE A 89 9.17 5.34 -8.29
CA PHE A 89 9.12 3.90 -8.54
C PHE A 89 8.55 3.60 -9.93
N ALA A 90 7.38 4.18 -10.26
CA ALA A 90 6.75 3.99 -11.56
C ALA A 90 7.64 4.49 -12.71
N TRP A 91 8.30 5.64 -12.54
CA TRP A 91 9.27 6.15 -13.51
C TRP A 91 10.42 5.18 -13.74
N ALA A 92 10.99 4.63 -12.65
CA ALA A 92 12.09 3.68 -12.71
C ALA A 92 11.70 2.39 -13.42
N VAL A 93 10.51 1.83 -13.12
CA VAL A 93 9.98 0.65 -13.79
C VAL A 93 9.80 0.89 -15.30
N LEU A 94 9.30 2.06 -15.70
CA LEU A 94 8.99 2.35 -17.11
C LEU A 94 10.21 2.74 -17.97
N HIS A 95 11.26 3.32 -17.38
CA HIS A 95 12.36 3.91 -18.15
C HIS A 95 13.70 3.21 -17.97
N LEU A 96 13.87 2.41 -16.91
CA LEU A 96 15.10 1.66 -16.68
C LEU A 96 14.92 0.23 -17.17
N PRO A 97 15.93 -0.38 -17.84
CA PRO A 97 15.88 -1.74 -18.34
C PRO A 97 16.04 -2.76 -17.20
N ILE A 98 15.10 -2.76 -16.25
CA ILE A 98 15.11 -3.63 -15.06
C ILE A 98 14.35 -4.93 -15.35
N PHE A 99 13.28 -4.85 -16.14
CA PHE A 99 12.35 -5.94 -16.38
C PHE A 99 12.23 -6.28 -17.87
N ASN A 100 11.59 -7.41 -18.19
CA ASN A 100 11.30 -7.81 -19.55
C ASN A 100 9.92 -7.29 -20.00
N GLU A 101 9.64 -7.35 -21.30
CA GLU A 101 8.37 -6.85 -21.88
C GLU A 101 7.12 -7.47 -21.24
N ALA A 102 7.18 -8.74 -20.84
CA ALA A 102 6.07 -9.44 -20.19
C ALA A 102 5.74 -8.86 -18.80
N ALA A 103 6.76 -8.56 -18.00
CA ALA A 103 6.59 -7.92 -16.70
C ALA A 103 6.10 -6.46 -16.84
N ASP A 104 6.63 -5.71 -17.81
CA ASP A 104 6.18 -4.35 -18.09
C ASP A 104 4.70 -4.32 -18.48
N ALA A 105 4.27 -5.25 -19.33
CA ALA A 105 2.86 -5.41 -19.70
C ALA A 105 2.00 -5.75 -18.47
N ALA A 106 2.46 -6.63 -17.59
CA ALA A 106 1.75 -6.99 -16.36
C ALA A 106 1.60 -5.79 -15.40
N PHE A 107 2.64 -4.96 -15.24
CA PHE A 107 2.56 -3.76 -14.40
C PHE A 107 1.55 -2.75 -14.93
N LEU A 108 1.55 -2.53 -16.25
CA LEU A 108 0.58 -1.64 -16.89
C LEU A 108 -0.86 -2.15 -16.73
N GLU A 109 -1.07 -3.46 -16.86
CA GLU A 109 -2.40 -4.05 -16.75
C GLU A 109 -2.98 -3.95 -15.35
N ILE A 110 -2.16 -4.21 -14.31
CA ILE A 110 -2.54 -3.96 -12.91
C ILE A 110 -2.98 -2.50 -12.72
N GLY A 111 -2.25 -1.55 -13.33
CA GLY A 111 -2.63 -0.14 -13.30
C GLY A 111 -3.97 0.14 -13.97
N ARG A 112 -4.25 -0.47 -15.12
CA ARG A 112 -5.52 -0.29 -15.87
C ARG A 112 -6.72 -0.85 -15.12
N GLU A 113 -6.58 -2.02 -14.49
CA GLU A 113 -7.63 -2.62 -13.67
C GLU A 113 -8.12 -1.67 -12.56
N VAL A 114 -7.19 -0.93 -11.94
CA VAL A 114 -7.54 0.07 -10.92
C VAL A 114 -8.28 1.25 -11.54
N MET A 115 -7.93 1.67 -12.75
CA MET A 115 -8.53 2.82 -13.44
C MET A 115 -9.93 2.55 -14.00
N HIS A 116 -10.39 1.29 -14.04
CA HIS A 116 -11.77 0.96 -14.41
C HIS A 116 -12.80 1.37 -13.35
N ASN A 117 -12.38 1.63 -12.12
CA ASN A 117 -13.28 1.99 -11.04
C ASN A 117 -13.75 3.45 -11.17
N ASP A 118 -15.03 3.70 -10.99
CA ASP A 118 -15.56 5.06 -10.87
C ASP A 118 -15.22 5.71 -9.51
N LEU A 119 -15.49 7.01 -9.37
CA LEU A 119 -15.20 7.75 -8.14
C LEU A 119 -15.86 7.17 -6.89
N ALA A 120 -17.10 6.70 -7.00
CA ALA A 120 -17.83 6.14 -5.85
C ALA A 120 -17.25 4.77 -5.46
N GLN A 121 -16.90 3.95 -6.44
CA GLN A 121 -16.25 2.67 -6.25
C GLN A 121 -14.86 2.84 -5.62
N MET A 122 -14.04 3.77 -6.11
CA MET A 122 -12.73 4.08 -5.53
C MET A 122 -12.86 4.57 -4.08
N PHE A 123 -13.83 5.43 -3.81
CA PHE A 123 -14.09 5.93 -2.46
C PHE A 123 -14.51 4.81 -1.50
N ALA A 124 -15.46 3.96 -1.92
CA ALA A 124 -15.92 2.82 -1.12
C ALA A 124 -14.79 1.81 -0.85
N LYS A 125 -14.01 1.44 -1.88
CA LYS A 125 -12.83 0.58 -1.74
C LYS A 125 -11.77 1.20 -0.81
N GLY A 126 -11.59 2.52 -0.90
CA GLY A 126 -10.69 3.28 -0.04
C GLY A 126 -11.08 3.23 1.44
N ILE A 127 -12.37 3.30 1.75
CA ILE A 127 -12.87 3.16 3.14
C ILE A 127 -12.55 1.77 3.69
N VAL A 128 -12.88 0.71 2.95
CA VAL A 128 -12.64 -0.67 3.37
C VAL A 128 -11.14 -0.92 3.55
N SER A 129 -10.32 -0.49 2.59
CA SER A 129 -8.86 -0.61 2.67
C SER A 129 -8.30 0.14 3.88
N GLY A 130 -8.76 1.38 4.12
CA GLY A 130 -8.34 2.17 5.27
C GLY A 130 -8.70 1.52 6.60
N TRP A 131 -9.89 0.94 6.70
CA TRP A 131 -10.33 0.19 7.87
C TRP A 131 -9.48 -1.07 8.13
N MET A 132 -9.13 -1.81 7.07
CA MET A 132 -8.26 -2.98 7.17
C MET A 132 -6.86 -2.61 7.67
N ILE A 133 -6.25 -1.57 7.09
CA ILE A 133 -4.91 -1.09 7.52
C ILE A 133 -4.94 -0.56 8.96
N ALA A 134 -5.97 0.20 9.33
CA ALA A 134 -6.16 0.65 10.71
C ALA A 134 -6.23 -0.52 11.69
N THR A 135 -7.00 -1.56 11.35
CA THR A 135 -7.14 -2.77 12.17
C THR A 135 -5.80 -3.50 12.31
N MET A 136 -5.05 -3.67 11.22
CA MET A 136 -3.71 -4.26 11.24
C MET A 136 -2.77 -3.50 12.19
N VAL A 137 -2.74 -2.16 12.13
CA VAL A 137 -1.88 -1.33 12.99
C VAL A 137 -2.17 -1.55 14.47
N TRP A 138 -3.43 -1.75 14.84
CA TRP A 138 -3.82 -2.07 16.22
C TRP A 138 -3.57 -3.51 16.63
N LEU A 139 -3.61 -4.47 15.69
CA LEU A 139 -3.33 -5.88 15.97
C LEU A 139 -1.83 -6.14 16.18
N ILE A 140 -0.95 -5.43 15.46
CA ILE A 140 0.49 -5.64 15.51
C ILE A 140 1.06 -5.58 16.95
N PRO A 141 0.76 -4.56 17.78
CA PRO A 141 1.24 -4.50 19.16
C PRO A 141 0.72 -5.64 20.05
N ALA A 142 -0.46 -6.18 19.77
CA ALA A 142 -1.08 -7.23 20.57
C ALA A 142 -0.58 -8.64 20.21
N ALA A 143 0.10 -8.79 19.08
CA ALA A 143 0.49 -10.07 18.52
C ALA A 143 2.02 -10.24 18.51
N GLU A 144 2.57 -10.58 19.68
CA GLU A 144 3.98 -10.91 19.82
C GLU A 144 4.34 -12.13 18.93
N GLY A 145 5.31 -11.97 18.02
CA GLY A 145 5.81 -13.03 17.13
C GLY A 145 4.98 -13.29 15.86
N ALA A 146 3.74 -12.81 15.76
CA ALA A 146 2.86 -13.06 14.59
C ALA A 146 2.74 -11.87 13.61
N LYS A 147 3.59 -10.84 13.76
CA LYS A 147 3.53 -9.60 12.97
C LYS A 147 3.54 -9.81 11.46
N ILE A 148 4.38 -10.71 10.96
CA ILE A 148 4.48 -11.02 9.51
C ILE A 148 3.15 -11.59 9.01
N TRP A 149 2.61 -12.59 9.70
CA TRP A 149 1.34 -13.23 9.35
C TRP A 149 0.17 -12.26 9.33
N ILE A 150 0.11 -11.33 10.30
CA ILE A 150 -0.96 -10.31 10.34
C ILE A 150 -0.86 -9.38 9.14
N ILE A 151 0.33 -8.89 8.82
CA ILE A 151 0.54 -8.02 7.65
C ILE A 151 0.11 -8.76 6.38
N GLU A 152 0.58 -10.00 6.22
CA GLU A 152 0.27 -10.83 5.07
C GLU A 152 -1.22 -11.09 4.91
N MET A 153 -1.89 -11.61 5.96
CA MET A 153 -3.32 -11.93 5.89
C MET A 153 -4.18 -10.70 5.63
N VAL A 154 -3.91 -9.58 6.31
CA VAL A 154 -4.74 -8.36 6.11
C VAL A 154 -4.52 -7.77 4.74
N THR A 155 -3.29 -7.73 4.24
CA THR A 155 -3.01 -7.07 2.96
C THR A 155 -3.28 -7.95 1.75
N TYR A 156 -3.28 -9.27 1.90
CA TYR A 156 -3.61 -10.23 0.85
C TYR A 156 -5.11 -10.29 0.53
N LEU A 157 -5.97 -10.04 1.53
CA LEU A 157 -7.43 -10.13 1.45
C LEU A 157 -8.10 -9.01 0.64
#